data_AF-A0A914XHP3-F1
#
_entry.id   AF-A0A914XHP3-F1
#
_cell.length_a   1.000
_cell.length_b   1.000
_cell.length_c   1.000
_cell.angle_alpha   90.00
_cell.angle_beta   90.00
_cell.angle_gamma   90.00
#
_symmetry.space_group_name_H-M   'P 1'
#
loop_
_entity.id
_entity.type
_entity.pdbx_description
1 polymer ?
#
loop_
_entity_poly.entity_id
_entity_poly.type
_entity_poly.pdbx_seq_one_letter_code
_entity_poly.pdbx_strand_id
1 'polypeptide(L)'
;MLKCAVLLVLLAATAFAVRVQMSDGSEESSETRLVGGLEDVNAEDSNVNPEELTGDALIEYINNLDTTWTAVRNEKFERFSEKVKWGMMGVNHVRLSVEAKKNLSPTRLMAVQVPESFDSREQWPNCPSLQNIRDQSSCGSCWAFGAVEAMSDRICIASAGKIQVSLSADDLLSCCSACGFG
;
A
#
# COMPACT_ATOMS: atom_id res chain seq x y z
N MET A 1 31.12 6.34 -48.70
CA MET A 1 31.67 4.97 -48.67
C MET A 1 30.92 4.24 -47.55
N LEU A 2 30.02 3.28 -47.84
CA LEU A 2 30.28 1.82 -47.88
C LEU A 2 30.90 1.32 -46.56
N LYS A 3 30.43 0.31 -45.79
CA LYS A 3 29.40 -0.77 -45.85
C LYS A 3 29.02 -1.14 -44.38
N CYS A 4 28.02 -1.92 -43.96
CA CYS A 4 26.84 -2.66 -44.47
C CYS A 4 25.78 -2.66 -43.32
N ALA A 5 24.47 -2.89 -43.46
CA ALA A 5 23.62 -3.93 -44.08
C ALA A 5 23.45 -5.25 -43.28
N VAL A 6 22.40 -5.26 -42.45
CA VAL A 6 21.42 -6.31 -42.11
C VAL A 6 21.72 -7.77 -42.51
N LEU A 7 21.70 -8.68 -41.52
CA LEU A 7 21.23 -10.08 -41.48
C LEU A 7 21.41 -10.56 -40.01
N LEU A 8 20.70 -11.52 -39.39
CA LEU A 8 19.84 -12.61 -39.88
C LEU A 8 18.88 -13.03 -38.72
N VAL A 9 17.64 -13.41 -39.02
CA VAL A 9 16.68 -14.00 -38.05
C VAL A 9 16.93 -15.51 -37.93
N LEU A 10 17.02 -16.06 -36.71
CA LEU A 10 16.83 -17.50 -36.47
C LEU A 10 16.06 -17.79 -35.18
N LEU A 11 14.97 -18.54 -35.34
CA LEU A 11 14.19 -19.18 -34.28
C LEU A 11 14.87 -20.49 -33.86
N ALA A 12 14.88 -20.79 -32.56
CA ALA A 12 14.90 -22.16 -32.04
C ALA A 12 14.37 -22.18 -30.60
N ALA A 13 13.15 -22.67 -30.42
CA ALA A 13 12.65 -23.04 -29.10
C ALA A 13 13.10 -24.47 -28.78
N THR A 14 13.65 -24.69 -27.58
CA THR A 14 13.89 -26.04 -27.04
C THR A 14 13.38 -26.10 -25.61
N ALA A 15 12.24 -26.76 -25.42
CA ALA A 15 11.73 -27.09 -24.09
C ALA A 15 12.67 -28.12 -23.43
N PHE A 16 13.00 -27.92 -22.16
CA PHE A 16 13.71 -28.90 -21.35
C PHE A 16 12.77 -29.45 -20.27
N ALA A 17 12.25 -30.65 -20.50
CA ALA A 17 11.45 -31.35 -19.51
C ALA A 17 12.37 -32.04 -18.50
N VAL A 18 12.31 -31.65 -17.23
CA VAL A 18 13.01 -32.35 -16.14
C VAL A 18 12.15 -33.53 -15.68
N ARG A 19 12.66 -34.75 -15.87
CA ARG A 19 12.06 -35.98 -15.34
C ARG A 19 12.47 -36.15 -13.88
N VAL A 20 11.49 -36.25 -12.99
CA VAL A 20 11.69 -36.74 -11.62
C VAL A 20 11.86 -38.26 -11.66
N GLN A 21 12.88 -38.79 -10.97
CA GLN A 21 13.04 -40.23 -10.74
C GLN A 21 12.58 -40.57 -9.32
N MET A 22 11.58 -41.44 -9.22
CA MET A 22 11.17 -42.07 -7.96
C MET A 22 12.18 -43.17 -7.58
N SER A 23 12.48 -43.30 -6.29
CA SER A 23 13.10 -44.48 -5.71
C SER A 23 12.22 -45.00 -4.60
N ASP A 24 11.94 -46.30 -4.64
CA ASP A 24 11.18 -47.04 -3.62
C ASP A 24 12.08 -47.43 -2.44
N GLY A 25 11.50 -47.69 -1.27
CA GLY A 25 12.24 -48.00 -0.04
C GLY A 25 11.39 -47.91 1.23
N SER A 26 10.76 -49.02 1.60
CA SER A 26 9.94 -49.22 2.80
C SER A 26 10.76 -49.56 4.06
N GLU A 27 10.38 -49.05 5.23
CA GLU A 27 10.17 -49.83 6.47
C GLU A 27 9.52 -48.99 7.59
N GLU A 28 8.92 -49.65 8.58
CA GLU A 28 7.91 -49.10 9.50
C GLU A 28 8.36 -49.17 10.98
N SER A 29 8.28 -48.06 11.73
CA SER A 29 7.98 -48.10 13.18
C SER A 29 7.68 -46.72 13.78
N SER A 30 6.74 -46.71 14.73
CA SER A 30 6.16 -45.60 15.48
C SER A 30 7.13 -44.76 16.35
N GLU A 31 6.94 -43.44 16.37
CA GLU A 31 6.64 -42.70 17.62
C GLU A 31 6.12 -41.26 17.36
N THR A 32 5.13 -40.83 18.14
CA THR A 32 4.40 -39.57 17.94
C THR A 32 5.14 -38.36 18.52
N ARG A 33 5.46 -37.33 17.73
CA ARG A 33 5.83 -36.01 18.29
C ARG A 33 5.40 -34.82 17.41
N LEU A 34 4.61 -33.96 18.04
CA LEU A 34 4.03 -32.70 17.56
C LEU A 34 4.99 -31.84 16.70
N VAL A 35 4.73 -31.77 15.39
CA VAL A 35 5.09 -30.63 14.54
C VAL A 35 3.92 -30.41 13.57
N GLY A 36 3.14 -29.34 13.79
CA GLY A 36 2.24 -28.83 12.77
C GLY A 36 3.10 -28.15 11.71
N GLY A 37 3.46 -28.89 10.67
CA GLY A 37 4.28 -28.38 9.57
C GLY A 37 3.52 -27.35 8.73
N LEU A 38 4.28 -26.50 8.06
CA LEU A 38 3.78 -25.74 6.92
C LEU A 38 3.38 -26.77 5.85
N GLU A 39 2.10 -26.88 5.55
CA GLU A 39 1.64 -27.53 4.32
C GLU A 39 1.78 -26.52 3.19
N ASP A 40 2.52 -26.87 2.14
CA ASP A 40 2.73 -26.02 0.97
C ASP A 40 1.39 -25.76 0.27
N VAL A 41 0.80 -24.59 0.51
CA VAL A 41 -0.46 -24.16 -0.10
C VAL A 41 -0.22 -23.83 -1.58
N ASN A 42 -0.33 -24.84 -2.43
CA ASN A 42 -0.36 -24.66 -3.88
C ASN A 42 -1.44 -23.63 -4.24
N ALA A 43 -1.02 -22.50 -4.80
CA ALA A 43 -1.88 -21.37 -5.15
C ALA A 43 -2.91 -21.66 -6.28
N GLU A 44 -3.03 -22.92 -6.72
CA GLU A 44 -4.02 -23.41 -7.69
C GLU A 44 -5.24 -24.09 -7.02
N ASP A 45 -5.29 -24.26 -5.69
CA ASP A 45 -6.51 -24.80 -5.05
C ASP A 45 -7.68 -23.82 -5.09
N SER A 46 -8.56 -24.07 -6.04
CA SER A 46 -9.82 -23.34 -6.29
C SER A 46 -10.81 -23.26 -5.11
N ASN A 47 -10.56 -23.92 -3.97
CA ASN A 47 -11.38 -23.81 -2.76
C ASN A 47 -10.87 -22.81 -1.70
N VAL A 48 -9.70 -22.19 -1.89
CA VAL A 48 -9.17 -21.25 -0.89
C VAL A 48 -10.00 -19.96 -0.89
N ASN A 49 -10.68 -19.66 0.23
CA ASN A 49 -11.34 -18.37 0.46
C ASN A 49 -10.28 -17.31 0.85
N PRO A 50 -10.02 -16.28 0.02
CA PRO A 50 -8.98 -15.28 0.33
C PRO A 50 -9.28 -14.44 1.57
N GLU A 51 -10.56 -14.33 1.98
CA GLU A 51 -10.98 -13.59 3.17
C GLU A 51 -10.57 -14.28 4.49
N GLU A 52 -10.25 -15.57 4.44
CA GLU A 52 -9.84 -16.37 5.61
C GLU A 52 -8.31 -16.48 5.73
N LEU A 53 -7.55 -16.09 4.70
CA LEU A 53 -6.09 -16.13 4.70
C LEU A 53 -5.50 -15.05 5.59
N THR A 54 -4.45 -15.41 6.35
CA THR A 54 -3.67 -14.48 7.18
C THR A 54 -2.18 -14.81 7.14
N GLY A 55 -1.33 -13.89 7.58
CA GLY A 55 0.12 -14.12 7.67
C GLY A 55 0.77 -14.39 6.32
N ASP A 56 1.67 -15.38 6.27
CA ASP A 56 2.45 -15.70 5.06
C ASP A 56 1.58 -16.26 3.92
N ALA A 57 0.55 -17.06 4.23
CA ALA A 57 -0.34 -17.62 3.22
C ALA A 57 -1.10 -16.53 2.43
N LEU A 58 -1.50 -15.44 3.11
CA LEU A 58 -2.09 -14.28 2.44
C LEU A 58 -1.05 -13.51 1.60
N ILE A 59 0.19 -13.40 2.08
CA ILE A 59 1.28 -12.72 1.36
C ILE A 59 1.64 -13.48 0.08
N GLU A 60 1.77 -14.81 0.16
CA GLU A 60 2.04 -15.70 -0.97
C GLU A 60 0.90 -15.65 -1.99
N TYR A 61 -0.36 -15.82 -1.53
CA TYR A 61 -1.54 -15.69 -2.38
C TYR A 61 -1.53 -14.36 -3.17
N ILE A 62 -1.33 -13.22 -2.49
CA ILE A 62 -1.30 -11.90 -3.14
C ILE A 62 -0.16 -11.79 -4.16
N ASN A 63 1.04 -12.25 -3.81
CA ASN A 63 2.21 -12.15 -4.68
C ASN A 63 2.11 -13.03 -5.94
N ASN A 64 1.23 -14.05 -5.92
CA ASN A 64 0.93 -14.90 -7.07
C ASN A 64 -0.18 -14.34 -7.99
N LEU A 65 -0.84 -13.22 -7.67
CA LEU A 65 -1.90 -12.61 -8.48
C LEU A 65 -1.41 -11.68 -9.62
N ASP A 66 -0.14 -11.79 -10.04
CA ASP A 66 0.48 -10.93 -11.08
C ASP A 66 0.27 -9.41 -10.86
N THR A 67 0.29 -8.95 -9.60
CA THR A 67 0.03 -7.54 -9.28
C THR A 67 1.26 -6.64 -9.47
N THR A 68 1.05 -5.33 -9.57
CA THR A 68 2.12 -4.33 -9.70
C THR A 68 2.84 -3.97 -8.39
N TRP A 69 2.50 -4.63 -7.29
CA TRP A 69 3.05 -4.39 -5.95
C TRP A 69 3.39 -5.73 -5.28
N THR A 70 4.12 -5.67 -4.17
CA THR A 70 4.57 -6.86 -3.43
C THR A 70 4.12 -6.78 -1.99
N ALA A 71 3.41 -7.80 -1.51
CA ALA A 71 3.07 -7.96 -0.11
C ALA A 71 4.30 -8.45 0.68
N VAL A 72 4.54 -7.85 1.85
CA VAL A 72 5.62 -8.20 2.77
C VAL A 72 5.15 -8.05 4.22
N ARG A 73 5.76 -8.79 5.14
CA ARG A 73 5.57 -8.55 6.58
C ARG A 73 6.12 -7.18 6.97
N ASN A 74 5.40 -6.48 7.83
CA ASN A 74 5.83 -5.21 8.39
C ASN A 74 6.08 -5.34 9.89
N GLU A 75 7.33 -5.14 10.32
CA GLU A 75 7.78 -5.34 11.71
C GLU A 75 7.01 -4.51 12.76
N LYS A 76 6.51 -3.32 12.38
CA LYS A 76 5.70 -2.46 13.26
C LYS A 76 4.32 -3.07 13.47
N PHE A 77 3.65 -3.47 12.38
CA PHE A 77 2.26 -3.94 12.44
C PHE A 77 2.12 -5.41 12.82
N GLU A 78 3.15 -6.24 12.63
CA GLU A 78 3.15 -7.66 13.04
C GLU A 78 2.91 -7.83 14.56
N ARG A 79 3.40 -6.90 15.37
CA ARG A 79 3.26 -6.93 16.84
C ARG A 79 1.89 -6.46 17.34
N PHE A 80 1.03 -5.97 16.45
CA PHE A 80 -0.30 -5.50 16.81
C PHE A 80 -1.36 -6.56 16.52
N SER A 81 -2.36 -6.67 17.41
CA SER A 81 -3.53 -7.50 17.15
C SER A 81 -4.41 -6.88 16.06
N GLU A 82 -5.21 -7.71 15.39
CA GLU A 82 -6.14 -7.24 14.36
C GLU A 82 -7.04 -6.10 14.87
N LYS A 83 -7.55 -6.19 16.10
CA LYS A 83 -8.34 -5.12 16.72
C LYS A 83 -7.62 -3.75 16.71
N VAL A 84 -6.30 -3.74 16.93
CA VAL A 84 -5.50 -2.50 16.90
C VAL A 84 -5.28 -2.03 15.46
N LYS A 85 -5.02 -2.96 14.52
CA LYS A 85 -4.91 -2.65 13.07
C LYS A 85 -6.20 -2.02 12.53
N TRP A 86 -7.35 -2.65 12.79
CA TRP A 86 -8.67 -2.10 12.46
C TRP A 86 -8.94 -0.77 13.18
N GLY A 87 -8.54 -0.64 14.45
CA GLY A 87 -8.69 0.59 15.23
C GLY A 87 -7.91 1.80 14.71
N MET A 88 -6.85 1.60 13.91
CA MET A 88 -6.13 2.69 13.24
C MET A 88 -6.86 3.21 11.98
N MET A 89 -7.81 2.46 11.41
CA MET A 89 -8.57 2.83 10.22
C MET A 89 -9.85 3.59 10.59
N GLY A 90 -9.69 4.80 11.15
CA GLY A 90 -10.78 5.55 11.78
C GLY A 90 -11.71 6.38 10.87
N VAL A 91 -11.69 6.24 9.54
CA VAL A 91 -12.57 7.02 8.65
C VAL A 91 -13.92 6.35 8.48
N ASN A 92 -15.01 7.03 8.89
CA ASN A 92 -16.36 6.47 8.79
C ASN A 92 -17.16 6.95 7.57
N HIS A 93 -16.82 8.11 6.97
CA HIS A 93 -17.61 8.74 5.91
C HIS A 93 -16.81 8.98 4.62
N VAL A 94 -16.50 7.90 3.89
CA VAL A 94 -15.75 7.93 2.61
C VAL A 94 -16.52 8.64 1.45
N ARG A 95 -17.69 9.24 1.69
CA ARG A 95 -18.53 9.87 0.66
C ARG A 95 -18.91 11.30 1.03
N LEU A 96 -18.39 12.26 0.27
CA LEU A 96 -18.85 13.64 0.29
C LEU A 96 -20.37 13.74 0.06
N SER A 97 -21.05 14.53 0.89
CA SER A 97 -22.46 14.86 0.74
C SER A 97 -22.73 15.57 -0.59
N VAL A 98 -23.98 15.53 -1.06
CA VAL A 98 -24.40 16.26 -2.28
C VAL A 98 -24.13 17.76 -2.14
N GLU A 99 -24.31 18.32 -0.94
CA GLU A 99 -24.04 19.73 -0.66
C GLU A 99 -22.54 20.06 -0.72
N ALA A 100 -21.68 19.23 -0.10
CA ALA A 100 -20.24 19.40 -0.17
C ALA A 100 -19.72 19.37 -1.63
N LYS A 101 -20.33 18.54 -2.49
CA LYS A 101 -19.98 18.45 -3.92
C LYS A 101 -20.31 19.71 -4.72
N LYS A 102 -21.32 20.50 -4.32
CA LYS A 102 -21.66 21.78 -5.00
C LYS A 102 -20.57 22.85 -4.80
N ASN A 103 -19.87 22.80 -3.68
CA ASN A 103 -18.85 23.78 -3.29
C ASN A 103 -17.43 23.39 -3.72
N LEU A 104 -17.27 22.35 -4.55
CA LEU A 104 -15.98 21.97 -5.12
C LEU A 104 -15.50 23.03 -6.12
N SER A 105 -14.20 23.33 -6.09
CA SER A 105 -13.61 24.29 -7.02
C SER A 105 -13.83 23.88 -8.48
N PRO A 106 -14.09 24.83 -9.40
CA PRO A 106 -14.27 24.54 -10.82
C PRO A 106 -12.95 24.17 -11.53
N THR A 107 -11.88 23.85 -10.79
CA THR A 107 -10.54 23.53 -11.32
C THR A 107 -10.57 22.38 -12.33
N ARG A 108 -11.52 21.44 -12.22
CA ARG A 108 -11.77 20.39 -13.24
C ARG A 108 -12.08 20.95 -14.64
N LEU A 109 -12.65 22.16 -14.71
CA LEU A 109 -13.02 22.83 -15.96
C LEU A 109 -11.90 23.72 -16.51
N MET A 110 -10.76 23.83 -15.81
CA MET A 110 -9.64 24.63 -16.27
C MET A 110 -8.76 23.82 -17.22
N ALA A 111 -8.51 24.35 -18.41
CA ALA A 111 -7.59 23.78 -19.39
C ALA A 111 -6.13 24.03 -18.97
N VAL A 112 -5.67 23.31 -17.95
CA VAL A 112 -4.28 23.33 -17.46
C VAL A 112 -3.55 22.10 -17.98
N GLN A 113 -2.33 22.28 -18.47
CA GLN A 113 -1.44 21.16 -18.79
C GLN A 113 -0.91 20.58 -17.49
N VAL A 114 -1.29 19.35 -17.16
CA VAL A 114 -0.78 18.59 -16.02
C VAL A 114 0.42 17.77 -16.51
N PRO A 115 1.58 17.78 -15.82
CA PRO A 115 2.73 16.98 -16.22
C PRO A 115 2.47 15.48 -16.04
N GLU A 116 3.23 14.65 -16.76
CA GLU A 116 3.16 13.18 -16.67
C GLU A 116 3.56 12.65 -15.29
N SER A 117 4.53 13.30 -14.64
CA SER A 117 4.98 13.02 -13.27
C SER A 117 4.98 14.29 -12.43
N PHE A 118 4.57 14.18 -11.16
CA PHE A 118 4.58 15.29 -10.22
C PHE A 118 4.83 14.80 -8.78
N ASP A 119 5.80 15.41 -8.09
CA ASP A 119 6.02 15.24 -6.65
C ASP A 119 6.02 16.61 -5.96
N SER A 120 5.10 16.80 -5.01
CA SER A 120 5.01 18.02 -4.21
C SER A 120 6.32 18.34 -3.48
N ARG A 121 7.06 17.32 -3.03
CA ARG A 121 8.32 17.46 -2.28
C ARG A 121 9.43 18.06 -3.13
N GLU A 122 9.45 17.72 -4.42
CA GLU A 122 10.38 18.28 -5.40
C GLU A 122 9.93 19.67 -5.89
N GLN A 123 8.62 19.88 -6.02
CA GLN A 123 8.06 21.17 -6.44
C GLN A 123 8.21 22.27 -5.37
N TRP A 124 8.14 21.91 -4.09
CA TRP A 124 8.26 22.84 -2.95
C TRP A 124 9.31 22.35 -1.92
N PRO A 125 10.60 22.28 -2.30
CA PRO A 125 11.65 21.70 -1.45
C PRO A 125 11.90 22.53 -0.17
N ASN A 126 11.52 23.81 -0.19
CA ASN A 126 11.56 24.71 0.97
C ASN A 126 10.40 24.50 1.97
N CYS A 127 9.57 23.47 1.78
CA CYS A 127 8.48 23.11 2.68
C CYS A 127 8.73 21.74 3.32
N PRO A 128 9.41 21.69 4.49
CA PRO A 128 9.81 20.43 5.12
C PRO A 128 8.63 19.59 5.62
N SER A 129 7.45 20.18 5.81
CA SER A 129 6.23 19.46 6.20
C SER A 129 5.84 18.39 5.18
N LEU A 130 6.07 18.62 3.88
CA LEU A 130 5.79 17.68 2.79
C LEU A 130 6.59 16.37 2.85
N GLN A 131 7.68 16.37 3.64
CA GLN A 131 8.56 15.21 3.83
C GLN A 131 8.34 14.54 5.20
N ASN A 132 7.49 15.11 6.06
CA ASN A 132 7.30 14.68 7.44
C ASN A 132 6.18 13.62 7.55
N ILE A 133 6.56 12.36 7.71
CA ILE A 133 5.60 11.26 7.96
C ILE A 133 5.31 11.18 9.46
N ARG A 134 4.07 11.46 9.87
CA ARG A 134 3.65 11.45 11.28
C ARG A 134 3.10 10.08 11.70
N ASP A 135 3.02 9.86 13.00
CA ASP A 135 2.45 8.63 13.59
C ASP A 135 1.17 8.96 14.37
N GLN A 136 0.04 8.40 13.94
CA GLN A 136 -1.25 8.51 14.64
C GLN A 136 -1.37 7.60 15.87
N SER A 137 -0.36 6.75 16.13
CA SER A 137 -0.37 5.75 17.19
C SER A 137 -1.56 4.78 17.06
N SER A 138 -1.97 4.13 18.14
CA SER A 138 -3.09 3.18 18.17
C SER A 138 -4.48 3.87 18.21
N CYS A 139 -4.64 5.01 17.54
CA CYS A 139 -5.87 5.79 17.50
C CYS A 139 -6.43 5.85 16.07
N GLY A 140 -7.76 5.87 15.92
CA GLY A 140 -8.46 6.09 14.65
C GLY A 140 -8.47 7.57 14.21
N SER A 141 -7.34 8.26 14.33
CA SER A 141 -7.21 9.71 14.11
C SER A 141 -6.65 10.08 12.72
N CYS A 142 -6.50 9.11 11.82
CA CYS A 142 -6.02 9.32 10.43
C CYS A 142 -6.71 10.48 9.69
N TRP A 143 -8.03 10.66 9.89
CA TRP A 143 -8.79 11.76 9.31
C TRP A 143 -8.29 13.14 9.77
N ALA A 144 -7.92 13.27 11.05
CA ALA A 144 -7.39 14.49 11.63
C ALA A 144 -5.94 14.72 11.20
N PHE A 145 -5.11 13.67 11.23
CA PHE A 145 -3.71 13.72 10.80
C PHE A 145 -3.56 14.16 9.34
N GLY A 146 -4.22 13.47 8.40
CA GLY A 146 -4.16 13.81 6.97
C GLY A 146 -4.71 15.21 6.66
N ALA A 147 -5.69 15.68 7.44
CA ALA A 147 -6.19 17.06 7.33
C ALA A 147 -5.13 18.09 7.79
N VAL A 148 -4.54 17.93 8.99
CA VAL A 148 -3.59 18.92 9.52
C VAL A 148 -2.23 18.90 8.81
N GLU A 149 -1.82 17.75 8.27
CA GLU A 149 -0.65 17.63 7.39
C GLU A 149 -0.84 18.48 6.12
N ALA A 150 -1.91 18.21 5.37
CA ALA A 150 -2.22 18.96 4.14
C ALA A 150 -2.48 20.46 4.39
N MET A 151 -3.04 20.84 5.55
CA MET A 151 -3.16 22.24 5.95
C MET A 151 -1.79 22.89 6.24
N SER A 152 -0.90 22.18 6.93
CA SER A 152 0.46 22.65 7.23
C SER A 152 1.26 22.89 5.93
N ASP A 153 1.18 21.94 5.00
CA ASP A 153 1.78 22.03 3.67
C ASP A 153 1.25 23.24 2.88
N ARG A 154 -0.07 23.42 2.85
CA ARG A 154 -0.71 24.55 2.15
C ARG A 154 -0.32 25.90 2.72
N ILE A 155 -0.13 26.03 4.03
CA ILE A 155 0.38 27.26 4.66
C ILE A 155 1.81 27.55 4.19
N CYS A 156 2.67 26.52 4.14
CA CYS A 156 4.04 26.68 3.66
C CYS A 156 4.08 27.05 2.16
N ILE A 157 3.34 26.33 1.32
CA ILE A 157 3.26 26.56 -0.12
C ILE A 157 2.74 27.97 -0.42
N ALA A 158 1.62 28.38 0.18
CA ALA A 158 1.00 29.68 -0.04
C ALA A 158 1.86 30.85 0.48
N SER A 159 2.67 30.63 1.52
CA SER A 159 3.61 31.62 2.06
C SER A 159 4.98 31.62 1.34
N ALA A 160 5.18 30.77 0.33
CA ALA A 160 6.45 30.53 -0.34
C ALA A 160 7.60 30.20 0.65
N GLY A 161 7.32 29.31 1.61
CA GLY A 161 8.27 28.86 2.62
C GLY A 161 8.46 29.80 3.82
N LYS A 162 7.81 30.98 3.85
CA LYS A 162 7.98 31.97 4.93
C LYS A 162 7.29 31.59 6.24
N ILE A 163 6.20 30.84 6.17
CA ILE A 163 5.45 30.36 7.33
C ILE A 163 5.50 28.83 7.31
N GLN A 164 6.29 28.27 8.20
CA GLN A 164 6.42 26.82 8.40
C GLN A 164 5.84 26.48 9.76
N VAL A 165 4.76 25.71 9.77
CA VAL A 165 4.04 25.31 10.99
C VAL A 165 3.72 23.82 10.90
N SER A 166 3.64 23.15 12.05
CA SER A 166 3.08 21.81 12.18
C SER A 166 1.79 21.94 12.98
N LEU A 167 0.64 21.86 12.32
CA LEU A 167 -0.65 22.00 12.98
C LEU A 167 -0.95 20.80 13.89
N SER A 168 -1.69 21.07 14.97
CA SER A 168 -2.02 20.08 16.00
C SER A 168 -3.12 19.14 15.52
N ALA A 169 -2.77 17.87 15.33
CA ALA A 169 -3.74 16.82 15.04
C ALA A 169 -4.64 16.58 16.26
N ASP A 170 -4.08 16.69 17.47
CA ASP A 170 -4.78 16.50 18.73
C ASP A 170 -5.88 17.55 18.93
N ASP A 171 -5.62 18.82 18.60
CA ASP A 171 -6.63 19.89 18.70
C ASP A 171 -7.81 19.64 17.75
N LEU A 172 -7.54 19.32 16.48
CA LEU A 172 -8.60 18.97 15.52
C LEU A 172 -9.39 17.72 15.98
N LEU A 173 -8.70 16.71 16.52
CA LEU A 173 -9.28 15.47 17.03
C LEU A 173 -10.14 15.69 18.28
N SER A 174 -9.71 16.51 19.24
CA SER A 174 -10.41 16.71 20.51
C SER A 174 -11.46 17.82 20.50
N CYS A 175 -11.26 18.86 19.70
CA CYS A 175 -12.09 20.08 19.73
C CYS A 175 -13.19 20.08 18.65
N CYS A 176 -13.03 19.35 17.54
CA CYS A 176 -14.04 19.35 16.48
C CYS A 176 -15.20 18.38 16.73
N SER A 177 -16.21 18.83 17.48
CA SER A 177 -17.42 18.07 17.78
C SER A 177 -18.29 17.71 16.55
N ALA A 178 -18.07 18.35 15.41
CA ALA A 178 -18.84 18.15 14.17
C ALA A 178 -18.08 17.42 13.05
N CYS A 179 -16.80 17.07 13.24
CA CYS A 179 -15.96 16.49 12.17
C CYS A 179 -16.21 15.00 11.88
N GLY A 180 -17.11 14.32 12.62
CA GLY A 180 -17.72 13.06 12.17
C GLY A 180 -16.81 11.84 11.95
N PHE A 181 -15.54 11.88 12.36
CA PHE A 181 -14.50 10.93 11.95
C PHE A 181 -14.18 10.96 10.44
N GLY A 182 -14.18 12.16 9.85
CA GLY A 182 -13.98 12.43 8.42
C GLY A 182 -15.22 13.01 7.75
#